data_AF-A0A6A6BEA5-F1
#
_entry.id   AF-A0A6A6BEA5-F1
#
_cell.length_a   1.000
_cell.length_b   1.000
_cell.length_c   1.000
_cell.angle_alpha   90.00
_cell.angle_beta   90.00
_cell.angle_gamma   90.00
#
_symmetry.space_group_name_H-M   'P 1'
#
loop_
_entity.id
_entity.type
_entity.pdbx_description
1 polymer ?
#
loop_
_entity_poly.entity_id
_entity_poly.type
_entity_poly.pdbx_seq_one_letter_code
_entity_poly.pdbx_strand_id
1 'polypeptide(L)'
;MASSAPALGDHNTNPRDMSKLTRSPPRLLRDYDNWNEWKALAIDYLAFLSLEMTIYGRGTVNEQSIACKLIKSRLSDKILKYTTHCESAQSLWGALHKLFHHGARELDAQMRLRSINRANYKNVDHFLLDFKAILTDFWKDGISVNSNGICLDIVLSIKNDFPEWATTQLKNWEIHGFEQELSYCDFIKEVLVMLHREREAITDIPSA
;
A
#
# COMPACT_ATOMS: atom_id res chain seq x y z
N MET A 1 -44.96 -1.81 54.82
CA MET A 1 -45.03 -1.76 53.35
C MET A 1 -43.61 -1.63 52.83
N ALA A 2 -43.00 -2.73 52.39
CA ALA A 2 -41.64 -2.75 51.85
C ALA A 2 -41.73 -2.97 50.34
N SER A 3 -41.17 -2.03 49.58
CA SER A 3 -41.08 -2.08 48.12
C SER A 3 -39.85 -2.91 47.75
N SER A 4 -40.05 -4.04 47.07
CA SER A 4 -38.98 -4.89 46.56
C SER A 4 -38.65 -4.47 45.12
N ALA A 5 -37.42 -3.99 44.91
CA ALA A 5 -36.84 -3.81 43.58
C ALA A 5 -36.63 -5.18 42.90
N PRO A 6 -36.84 -5.32 41.58
CA PRO A 6 -36.54 -6.56 40.89
C PRO A 6 -35.02 -6.70 40.70
N ALA A 7 -34.51 -7.88 41.03
CA ALA A 7 -33.13 -8.28 40.86
C ALA A 7 -32.73 -8.24 39.37
N LEU A 8 -31.63 -7.55 39.08
CA LEU A 8 -30.93 -7.62 37.81
C LEU A 8 -30.45 -9.06 37.61
N GLY A 9 -31.00 -9.72 36.59
CA GLY A 9 -30.58 -11.05 36.19
C GLY A 9 -29.13 -11.05 35.73
N ASP A 10 -28.37 -12.00 36.25
CA ASP A 10 -27.00 -12.30 35.84
C ASP A 10 -26.93 -12.51 34.32
N HIS A 11 -26.29 -11.57 33.62
CA HIS A 11 -25.85 -11.77 32.24
C HIS A 11 -24.67 -12.74 32.25
N ASN A 12 -25.04 -14.03 32.26
CA ASN A 12 -24.15 -15.15 32.04
C ASN A 12 -23.50 -14.99 30.64
N THR A 13 -22.25 -14.53 30.60
CA THR A 13 -21.41 -14.41 29.40
C THR A 13 -20.90 -15.80 28.99
N ASN A 14 -21.82 -16.63 28.50
CA ASN A 14 -21.44 -17.89 27.88
C ASN A 14 -20.96 -17.64 26.44
N PRO A 15 -19.82 -18.19 25.99
CA PRO A 15 -19.34 -18.01 24.62
C PRO A 15 -20.36 -18.66 23.69
N ARG A 16 -20.96 -17.85 22.80
CA ARG A 16 -21.97 -18.29 21.85
C ARG A 16 -21.47 -19.49 21.06
N ASP A 17 -22.17 -20.59 21.28
CA ASP A 17 -22.12 -21.85 20.57
C ASP A 17 -22.12 -21.61 19.06
N MET A 18 -20.96 -21.80 18.41
CA MET A 18 -20.76 -21.59 16.96
C MET A 18 -21.45 -22.66 16.09
N SER A 19 -22.17 -23.61 16.69
CA SER A 19 -22.81 -24.75 16.04
C SER A 19 -24.05 -24.40 15.18
N LYS A 20 -24.47 -23.13 15.11
CA LYS A 20 -25.65 -22.66 14.36
C LYS A 20 -25.35 -21.66 13.23
N LEU A 21 -24.16 -21.70 12.65
CA LEU A 21 -23.83 -20.93 11.44
C LEU A 21 -24.46 -21.60 10.20
N THR A 22 -25.73 -21.28 9.90
CA THR A 22 -26.46 -21.81 8.73
C THR A 22 -26.08 -21.13 7.40
N ARG A 23 -25.41 -19.98 7.45
CA ARG A 23 -24.76 -19.38 6.28
C ARG A 23 -23.29 -19.73 6.27
N SER A 24 -22.86 -20.42 5.22
CA SER A 24 -21.45 -20.77 5.04
C SER A 24 -20.61 -19.49 4.91
N PRO A 25 -19.45 -19.42 5.60
CA PRO A 25 -18.50 -18.34 5.38
C PRO A 25 -18.05 -18.30 3.93
N PRO A 26 -17.62 -17.13 3.41
CA PRO A 26 -17.13 -17.04 2.05
C PRO A 26 -15.97 -18.00 1.83
N ARG A 27 -15.82 -18.48 0.60
CA ARG A 27 -14.64 -19.28 0.21
C ARG A 27 -13.35 -18.51 0.45
N LEU A 28 -12.22 -19.22 0.52
CA LEU A 28 -10.91 -18.59 0.62
C LEU A 28 -10.69 -17.67 -0.59
N LEU A 29 -10.39 -16.38 -0.36
CA LEU A 29 -10.03 -15.42 -1.39
C LEU A 29 -8.59 -15.66 -1.85
N ARG A 30 -8.43 -15.88 -3.15
CA ARG A 30 -7.14 -16.00 -3.85
C ARG A 30 -6.92 -14.80 -4.76
N ASP A 31 -5.69 -14.62 -5.20
CA ASP A 31 -5.20 -13.45 -5.95
C ASP A 31 -6.04 -13.08 -7.18
N TYR A 32 -6.62 -14.08 -7.85
CA TYR A 32 -7.38 -13.93 -9.09
C TYR A 32 -8.87 -14.22 -8.93
N ASP A 33 -9.34 -14.38 -7.69
CA ASP A 33 -10.76 -14.60 -7.45
C ASP A 33 -11.56 -13.34 -7.79
N ASN A 34 -12.81 -13.55 -8.20
CA ASN A 34 -13.75 -12.47 -8.45
C ASN A 34 -14.00 -11.70 -7.15
N TRP A 35 -13.28 -10.58 -6.98
CA TRP A 35 -13.37 -9.73 -5.79
C TRP A 35 -14.79 -9.29 -5.49
N ASN A 36 -15.56 -8.89 -6.51
CA ASN A 36 -16.92 -8.38 -6.30
C ASN A 36 -17.86 -9.45 -5.77
N GLU A 37 -17.75 -10.67 -6.30
CA GLU A 37 -18.52 -11.83 -5.82
C GLU A 37 -18.11 -12.22 -4.40
N TRP A 38 -16.80 -12.32 -4.13
CA TRP A 38 -16.31 -12.63 -2.80
C TRP A 38 -16.69 -11.57 -1.77
N LYS A 39 -16.58 -10.29 -2.15
CA LYS A 39 -16.95 -9.12 -1.33
C LYS A 39 -18.42 -9.17 -0.94
N ALA A 40 -19.31 -9.46 -1.88
CA ALA A 40 -20.75 -9.60 -1.60
C ALA A 40 -21.01 -10.72 -0.57
N LEU A 41 -20.40 -11.90 -0.77
CA LEU A 41 -20.53 -13.03 0.16
C LEU A 41 -19.95 -12.72 1.56
N ALA A 42 -18.83 -12.00 1.62
CA ALA A 42 -18.21 -11.60 2.87
C ALA A 42 -19.05 -10.56 3.63
N ILE A 43 -19.65 -9.59 2.93
CA ILE A 43 -20.60 -8.62 3.52
C ILE A 43 -21.81 -9.36 4.08
N ASP A 44 -22.42 -10.25 3.30
CA ASP A 44 -23.59 -11.03 3.72
C ASP A 44 -23.30 -11.91 4.95
N TYR A 45 -22.09 -12.47 5.04
CA TYR A 45 -21.65 -13.27 6.18
C TYR A 45 -21.42 -12.40 7.42
N LEU A 46 -20.79 -11.22 7.28
CA LEU A 46 -20.63 -10.28 8.38
C LEU A 46 -21.97 -9.71 8.85
N ALA A 47 -22.90 -9.45 7.93
CA ALA A 47 -24.26 -9.00 8.25
C ALA A 47 -25.01 -10.05 9.08
N PHE A 48 -24.91 -11.33 8.70
CA PHE A 48 -25.46 -12.44 9.49
C PHE A 48 -24.90 -12.46 10.92
N LEU A 49 -23.62 -12.13 11.10
CA LEU A 49 -22.96 -12.04 12.40
C LEU A 49 -23.20 -10.71 13.13
N SER A 50 -23.97 -9.78 12.56
CA SER A 50 -24.15 -8.40 13.06
C SER A 50 -22.84 -7.60 13.15
N LEU A 51 -21.86 -7.91 12.29
CA LEU A 51 -20.55 -7.27 12.23
C LEU A 51 -20.34 -6.43 10.98
N GLU A 52 -21.30 -6.37 10.05
CA GLU A 52 -21.16 -5.62 8.79
C GLU A 52 -20.73 -4.17 9.00
N MET A 53 -21.28 -3.47 10.00
CA MET A 53 -20.96 -2.06 10.22
C MET A 53 -19.48 -1.82 10.59
N THR A 54 -18.75 -2.86 10.99
CA THR A 54 -17.32 -2.78 11.33
C THR A 54 -16.43 -2.47 10.13
N ILE A 55 -16.76 -2.97 8.93
CA ILE A 55 -15.98 -2.66 7.72
C ILE A 55 -16.13 -1.20 7.29
N TYR A 56 -17.11 -0.48 7.85
CA TYR A 56 -17.33 0.97 7.65
C TYR A 56 -16.85 1.82 8.84
N GLY A 57 -16.05 1.26 9.74
CA GLY A 57 -15.46 1.98 10.87
C GLY A 57 -16.39 2.18 12.07
N ARG A 58 -17.55 1.50 12.11
CA ARG A 58 -18.45 1.51 13.27
C ARG A 58 -18.24 0.26 14.15
N GLY A 59 -18.95 0.20 15.28
CA GLY A 59 -18.81 -0.89 16.24
C GLY A 59 -17.67 -0.66 17.23
N THR A 60 -17.65 -1.49 18.26
CA THR A 60 -16.66 -1.48 19.33
C THR A 60 -15.31 -2.00 18.86
N VAL A 61 -14.25 -1.69 19.62
CA VAL A 61 -12.88 -2.22 19.37
C VAL A 61 -12.89 -3.76 19.30
N ASN A 62 -13.70 -4.41 20.13
CA ASN A 62 -13.80 -5.87 20.13
C ASN A 62 -14.48 -6.39 18.85
N GLU A 63 -15.60 -5.79 18.43
CA GLU A 63 -16.29 -6.17 17.19
C GLU A 63 -15.40 -5.96 15.96
N GLN A 64 -14.66 -4.85 15.91
CA GLN A 64 -13.64 -4.58 14.89
C GLN A 64 -12.56 -5.68 14.84
N SER A 65 -12.05 -6.10 16.00
CA SER A 65 -11.02 -7.15 16.09
C SER A 65 -11.56 -8.52 15.67
N ILE A 66 -12.79 -8.87 16.09
CA ILE A 66 -13.44 -10.15 15.72
C ILE A 66 -13.67 -10.20 14.22
N ALA A 67 -14.27 -9.15 13.64
CA ALA A 67 -14.51 -9.08 12.19
C ALA A 67 -13.19 -9.12 11.40
N CYS A 68 -12.13 -8.44 11.86
CA CYS A 68 -10.80 -8.51 11.26
C CYS A 68 -10.26 -9.94 11.18
N LYS A 69 -10.32 -10.69 12.29
CA LYS A 69 -9.88 -12.09 12.36
C LYS A 69 -10.70 -13.00 11.43
N LEU A 70 -12.02 -12.80 11.38
CA LEU A 70 -12.91 -13.54 10.50
C LEU A 70 -12.57 -13.31 9.03
N ILE A 71 -12.37 -12.05 8.62
CA ILE A 71 -11.96 -11.71 7.25
C ILE A 71 -10.60 -12.35 6.95
N LYS A 72 -9.58 -12.17 7.82
CA LYS A 72 -8.23 -12.75 7.63
C LYS A 72 -8.24 -14.26 7.47
N SER A 73 -9.10 -14.97 8.21
CA SER A 73 -9.24 -16.43 8.08
C SER A 73 -9.71 -16.91 6.70
N ARG A 74 -10.21 -15.98 5.87
CA ARG A 74 -10.70 -16.22 4.52
C ARG A 74 -9.81 -15.62 3.45
N LEU A 75 -8.59 -15.22 3.79
CA LEU A 75 -7.58 -14.74 2.85
C LEU A 75 -6.50 -15.80 2.64
N SER A 76 -6.04 -15.98 1.41
CA SER A 76 -4.85 -16.78 1.13
C SER A 76 -3.59 -16.17 1.77
N ASP A 77 -2.57 -17.00 2.00
CA ASP A 77 -1.29 -16.57 2.59
C ASP A 77 -0.66 -15.39 1.85
N LYS A 78 -0.82 -15.35 0.52
CA LYS A 78 -0.26 -14.27 -0.29
C LYS A 78 -0.97 -12.94 -0.01
N ILE A 79 -2.30 -12.93 0.08
CA ILE A 79 -3.07 -11.72 0.45
C ILE A 79 -2.78 -11.33 1.90
N LEU A 80 -2.63 -12.32 2.79
CA LEU A 80 -2.29 -12.08 4.19
C LEU A 80 -0.98 -11.30 4.34
N LYS A 81 0.05 -11.58 3.53
CA LYS A 81 1.32 -10.81 3.54
C LYS A 81 1.12 -9.31 3.39
N TYR A 82 0.13 -8.88 2.59
CA TYR A 82 -0.15 -7.46 2.35
C TYR A 82 -1.05 -6.82 3.41
N THR A 83 -1.65 -7.61 4.30
CA THR A 83 -2.67 -7.17 5.27
C THR A 83 -2.31 -7.52 6.72
N THR A 84 -1.09 -8.00 6.97
CA THR A 84 -0.60 -8.42 8.29
C THR A 84 -0.76 -7.34 9.35
N HIS A 85 -0.42 -6.10 8.99
CA HIS A 85 -0.45 -4.90 9.85
C HIS A 85 -1.86 -4.36 10.14
N CYS A 86 -2.92 -4.87 9.49
CA CYS A 86 -4.27 -4.39 9.74
C CYS A 86 -4.84 -5.02 11.02
N GLU A 87 -5.17 -4.21 12.03
CA GLU A 87 -5.69 -4.69 13.32
C GLU A 87 -7.21 -4.52 13.46
N SER A 88 -7.84 -3.71 12.60
CA SER A 88 -9.28 -3.46 12.57
C SER A 88 -9.92 -3.95 11.27
N ALA A 89 -11.21 -4.30 11.32
CA ALA A 89 -11.94 -4.73 10.13
C ALA A 89 -11.99 -3.62 9.07
N GLN A 90 -12.16 -2.36 9.49
CA GLN A 90 -12.14 -1.22 8.58
C GLN A 90 -10.81 -1.07 7.83
N SER A 91 -9.68 -1.12 8.54
CA SER A 91 -8.35 -0.98 7.91
C SER A 91 -8.05 -2.13 6.95
N LEU A 92 -8.39 -3.36 7.36
CA LEU A 92 -8.26 -4.55 6.53
C LEU A 92 -9.13 -4.47 5.27
N TRP A 93 -10.39 -4.06 5.41
CA TRP A 93 -11.32 -3.94 4.29
C TRP A 93 -10.86 -2.90 3.28
N GLY A 94 -10.35 -1.76 3.76
CA GLY A 94 -9.75 -0.73 2.91
C GLY A 94 -8.51 -1.24 2.16
N ALA A 95 -7.64 -1.99 2.84
CA ALA A 95 -6.45 -2.59 2.22
C ALA A 95 -6.82 -3.59 1.12
N LEU A 96 -7.79 -4.47 1.37
CA LEU A 96 -8.31 -5.42 0.38
C LEU A 96 -8.93 -4.68 -0.82
N HIS A 97 -9.76 -3.67 -0.56
CA HIS A 97 -10.36 -2.88 -1.62
C HIS A 97 -9.29 -2.25 -2.52
N LYS A 98 -8.22 -1.68 -1.94
CA LYS A 98 -7.08 -1.16 -2.71
C LYS A 98 -6.38 -2.25 -3.51
N LEU A 99 -6.09 -3.40 -2.88
CA LEU A 99 -5.41 -4.53 -3.52
C LEU A 99 -6.17 -5.05 -4.75
N PHE A 100 -7.50 -5.12 -4.68
CA PHE A 100 -8.32 -5.68 -5.75
C PHE A 100 -8.87 -4.64 -6.75
N HIS A 101 -8.95 -3.36 -6.39
CA HIS A 101 -9.33 -2.29 -7.33
C HIS A 101 -8.16 -1.69 -8.11
N HIS A 102 -6.97 -1.58 -7.49
CA HIS A 102 -5.75 -1.19 -8.21
C HIS A 102 -5.04 -2.41 -8.83
N GLY A 103 -5.51 -3.63 -8.52
CA GLY A 103 -4.89 -4.86 -8.95
C GLY A 103 -3.65 -5.18 -8.10
N ALA A 104 -3.56 -6.40 -7.60
CA ALA A 104 -2.46 -6.82 -6.74
C ALA A 104 -1.08 -6.62 -7.40
N ARG A 105 -1.05 -6.62 -8.73
CA ARG A 105 0.14 -6.34 -9.55
C ARG A 105 0.58 -4.88 -9.48
N GLU A 106 -0.33 -3.92 -9.51
CA GLU A 106 0.04 -2.48 -9.41
C GLU A 106 0.56 -2.15 -8.01
N LEU A 107 -0.03 -2.73 -6.96
CA LEU A 107 0.46 -2.55 -5.59
C LEU A 107 1.83 -3.21 -5.39
N ASP A 108 2.01 -4.44 -5.88
CA ASP A 108 3.32 -5.13 -5.85
C ASP A 108 4.37 -4.35 -6.63
N ALA A 109 3.97 -3.77 -7.77
CA ALA A 109 4.79 -2.88 -8.57
C ALA A 109 5.22 -1.62 -7.80
N GLN A 110 4.28 -0.91 -7.17
CA GLN A 110 4.58 0.27 -6.36
C GLN A 110 5.46 -0.08 -5.15
N MET A 111 5.24 -1.24 -4.51
CA MET A 111 6.09 -1.72 -3.43
C MET A 111 7.51 -2.04 -3.91
N ARG A 112 7.65 -2.70 -5.08
CA ARG A 112 8.95 -2.96 -5.70
C ARG A 112 9.71 -1.67 -5.97
N LEU A 113 9.08 -0.66 -6.56
CA LEU A 113 9.68 0.67 -6.76
C LEU A 113 10.18 1.29 -5.45
N ARG A 114 9.32 1.28 -4.42
CA ARG A 114 9.65 1.88 -3.11
C ARG A 114 10.67 1.08 -2.29
N SER A 115 10.90 -0.18 -2.64
CA SER A 115 11.91 -1.02 -2.00
C SER A 115 13.34 -0.77 -2.51
N ILE A 116 13.48 -0.07 -3.65
CA ILE A 116 14.78 0.27 -4.22
C ILE A 116 15.39 1.39 -3.39
N ASN A 117 16.50 1.08 -2.71
CA ASN A 117 17.24 2.07 -1.93
C ASN A 117 18.52 2.46 -2.68
N ARG A 118 18.66 3.75 -3.02
CA ARG A 118 19.85 4.31 -3.69
C ARG A 118 21.17 3.96 -2.99
N ALA A 119 21.18 3.83 -1.67
CA ALA A 119 22.38 3.48 -0.89
C ALA A 119 22.95 2.09 -1.22
N ASN A 120 22.14 1.19 -1.79
CA ASN A 120 22.56 -0.16 -2.16
C ASN A 120 23.33 -0.20 -3.50
N TYR A 121 23.45 0.93 -4.19
CA TYR A 121 24.03 1.00 -5.54
C TYR A 121 25.37 1.74 -5.54
N LYS A 122 26.31 1.25 -6.36
CA LYS A 122 27.63 1.86 -6.51
C LYS A 122 27.59 3.28 -7.09
N ASN A 123 26.65 3.53 -8.01
CA ASN A 123 26.44 4.83 -8.63
C ASN A 123 24.98 4.97 -9.08
N VAL A 124 24.61 6.20 -9.48
CA VAL A 124 23.25 6.55 -9.94
C VAL A 124 22.86 5.75 -11.20
N ASP A 125 23.80 5.47 -12.11
CA ASP A 125 23.50 4.71 -13.34
C ASP A 125 22.95 3.31 -13.03
N HIS A 126 23.60 2.55 -12.14
CA HIS A 126 23.13 1.21 -11.77
C HIS A 126 21.77 1.26 -11.07
N PHE A 127 21.53 2.27 -10.24
CA PHE A 127 20.23 2.50 -9.61
C PHE A 127 19.12 2.75 -10.65
N LEU A 128 19.39 3.58 -11.65
CA LEU A 128 18.43 3.90 -12.71
C LEU A 128 18.18 2.72 -13.65
N LEU A 129 19.19 1.88 -13.90
CA LEU A 129 19.03 0.65 -14.69
C LEU A 129 18.06 -0.33 -14.03
N ASP A 130 18.16 -0.53 -12.71
CA ASP A 130 17.23 -1.36 -11.96
C ASP A 130 15.81 -0.75 -11.93
N PHE A 131 15.72 0.57 -11.71
CA PHE A 131 14.45 1.29 -11.80
C PHE A 131 13.79 1.10 -13.17
N LYS A 132 14.56 1.25 -14.25
CA LYS A 132 14.10 1.04 -15.63
C LYS A 132 13.66 -0.40 -15.87
N ALA A 133 14.38 -1.39 -15.35
CA ALA A 133 14.01 -2.80 -15.46
C ALA A 133 12.65 -3.06 -14.81
N ILE A 134 12.45 -2.53 -13.60
CA ILE A 134 11.20 -2.65 -12.85
C ILE A 134 10.03 -1.95 -13.58
N LEU A 135 10.23 -0.75 -14.10
CA LEU A 135 9.22 -0.06 -14.91
C LEU A 135 8.90 -0.81 -16.22
N THR A 136 9.92 -1.42 -16.84
CA THR A 136 9.74 -2.22 -18.06
C THR A 136 8.92 -3.47 -17.79
N ASP A 137 9.15 -4.14 -16.65
CA ASP A 137 8.33 -5.27 -16.21
C ASP A 137 6.87 -4.86 -16.04
N PHE A 138 6.60 -3.68 -15.46
CA PHE A 138 5.24 -3.17 -15.29
C PHE A 138 4.53 -2.93 -16.60
N TRP A 139 5.23 -2.33 -17.57
CA TRP A 139 4.68 -2.13 -18.92
C TRP A 139 4.39 -3.46 -19.63
N LYS A 140 5.28 -4.45 -19.51
CA LYS A 140 5.04 -5.80 -20.06
C LYS A 140 3.82 -6.47 -19.41
N ASP A 141 3.60 -6.22 -18.13
CA ASP A 141 2.48 -6.75 -17.36
C ASP A 141 1.18 -5.93 -17.55
N GLY A 142 1.19 -4.87 -18.36
CA GLY A 142 0.03 -4.02 -18.63
C GLY A 142 -0.35 -3.11 -17.46
N ILE A 143 0.56 -2.88 -16.52
CA ILE A 143 0.35 -2.04 -15.35
C ILE A 143 0.59 -0.58 -15.75
N SER A 144 -0.45 0.23 -15.64
CA SER A 144 -0.33 1.68 -15.78
C SER A 144 0.25 2.27 -14.50
N VAL A 145 1.26 3.11 -14.63
CA VAL A 145 1.91 3.75 -13.48
C VAL A 145 1.86 5.25 -13.66
N ASN A 146 1.55 5.99 -12.58
CA ASN A 146 1.54 7.45 -12.62
C ASN A 146 2.95 7.99 -12.84
N SER A 147 3.22 8.45 -14.07
CA SER A 147 4.53 8.95 -14.49
C SER A 147 5.07 10.04 -13.56
N ASN A 148 4.23 10.96 -13.08
CA ASN A 148 4.67 12.03 -12.19
C ASN A 148 5.06 11.51 -10.80
N GLY A 149 4.32 10.53 -10.27
CA GLY A 149 4.63 9.90 -8.99
C GLY A 149 5.95 9.12 -9.02
N ILE A 150 6.18 8.34 -10.09
CA ILE A 150 7.45 7.62 -10.28
C ILE A 150 8.62 8.59 -10.40
N CYS A 151 8.45 9.64 -11.20
CA CYS A 151 9.53 10.60 -11.39
C CYS A 151 9.89 11.30 -10.08
N LEU A 152 8.90 11.66 -9.27
CA LEU A 152 9.14 12.18 -7.92
C LEU A 152 9.89 11.17 -7.03
N ASP A 153 9.47 9.91 -7.03
CA ASP A 153 10.12 8.85 -6.25
C ASP A 153 11.59 8.64 -6.65
N ILE A 154 11.90 8.70 -7.96
CA ILE A 154 13.28 8.64 -8.48
C ILE A 154 14.08 9.83 -7.95
N VAL A 155 13.57 11.05 -8.14
CA VAL A 155 14.25 12.29 -7.75
C VAL A 155 14.55 12.32 -6.25
N LEU A 156 13.58 11.95 -5.42
CA LEU A 156 13.77 11.89 -3.97
C LEU A 156 14.81 10.84 -3.56
N SER A 157 14.92 9.74 -4.31
CA SER A 157 15.89 8.67 -4.04
C SER A 157 17.33 9.06 -4.37
N ILE A 158 17.55 9.91 -5.37
CA ILE A 158 18.89 10.38 -5.79
C ILE A 158 19.22 11.79 -5.28
N LYS A 159 18.38 12.36 -4.40
CA LYS A 159 18.50 13.76 -3.97
C LYS A 159 19.85 14.12 -3.33
N ASN A 160 20.50 13.15 -2.70
CA ASN A 160 21.78 13.33 -2.04
C ASN A 160 22.98 13.12 -2.98
N ASP A 161 22.75 12.61 -4.19
CA ASP A 161 23.76 12.50 -5.24
C ASP A 161 23.90 13.78 -6.07
N PHE A 162 23.03 14.76 -5.82
CA PHE A 162 23.05 16.02 -6.54
C PHE A 162 24.10 17.00 -5.99
N PRO A 163 24.63 17.87 -6.87
CA PRO A 163 25.35 19.05 -6.45
C PRO A 163 24.51 19.89 -5.47
N GLU A 164 25.19 20.55 -4.53
CA GLU A 164 24.57 21.26 -3.41
C GLU A 164 23.51 22.31 -3.84
N TRP A 165 23.71 22.94 -5.00
CA TRP A 165 22.76 23.90 -5.58
C TRP A 165 21.45 23.23 -6.07
N ALA A 166 21.53 22.04 -6.64
CA ALA A 166 20.37 21.27 -7.11
C ALA A 166 19.58 20.69 -5.93
N THR A 167 20.28 20.24 -4.88
CA THR A 167 19.68 19.81 -3.61
C THR A 167 18.89 20.96 -2.95
N THR A 168 19.35 22.20 -3.10
CA THR A 168 18.67 23.39 -2.57
C THR A 168 17.40 23.72 -3.36
N GLN A 169 17.43 23.63 -4.69
CA GLN A 169 16.21 23.77 -5.50
C GLN A 169 15.18 22.68 -5.20
N LEU A 170 15.62 21.43 -5.06
CA LEU A 170 14.75 20.31 -4.69
C LEU A 170 14.09 20.48 -3.32
N LYS A 171 14.83 20.99 -2.33
CA LYS A 171 14.27 21.32 -1.02
C LYS A 171 13.23 22.44 -1.11
N ASN A 172 13.48 23.48 -1.91
CA ASN A 172 12.48 24.53 -2.14
C ASN A 172 11.21 23.97 -2.81
N TRP A 173 11.35 23.02 -3.74
CA TRP A 173 10.22 22.37 -4.39
C TRP A 173 9.43 21.42 -3.48
N GLU A 174 10.11 20.73 -2.56
CA GLU A 174 9.48 19.88 -1.54
C GLU A 174 8.57 20.70 -0.60
N ILE A 175 8.93 21.97 -0.35
CA ILE A 175 8.19 22.88 0.54
C ILE A 175 7.08 23.63 -0.21
N HIS A 176 7.30 24.06 -1.46
CA HIS A 176 6.39 24.98 -2.18
C HIS A 176 5.52 24.30 -3.24
N GLY A 177 5.77 23.01 -3.53
CA GLY A 177 5.13 22.31 -4.64
C GLY A 177 5.77 22.66 -5.98
N PHE A 178 5.48 21.85 -7.01
CA PHE A 178 6.05 22.02 -8.34
C PHE A 178 5.28 23.10 -9.11
N GLU A 179 5.85 24.29 -9.28
CA GLU A 179 5.29 25.32 -10.17
C GLU A 179 5.61 24.96 -11.64
N GLN A 180 4.67 24.22 -12.25
CA GLN A 180 4.29 24.05 -13.66
C GLN A 180 5.17 24.38 -14.89
N GLU A 181 6.44 24.81 -14.83
CA GLU A 181 7.20 25.13 -16.06
C GLU A 181 7.94 23.94 -16.69
N LEU A 182 8.25 22.88 -15.94
CA LEU A 182 8.88 21.66 -16.46
C LEU A 182 8.11 20.41 -15.99
N SER A 183 7.90 19.43 -16.86
CA SER A 183 7.38 18.14 -16.41
C SER A 183 8.46 17.44 -15.55
N TYR A 184 8.07 16.64 -14.55
CA TYR A 184 9.03 15.86 -13.76
C TYR A 184 9.95 14.98 -14.64
N CYS A 185 9.47 14.55 -15.81
CA CYS A 185 10.25 13.81 -16.80
C CYS A 185 11.36 14.67 -17.42
N ASP A 186 11.08 15.94 -17.72
CA ASP A 186 12.06 16.84 -18.32
C ASP A 186 13.10 17.30 -17.30
N PHE A 187 12.68 17.53 -16.05
CA PHE A 187 13.62 17.75 -14.95
C PHE A 187 14.56 16.55 -14.73
N ILE A 188 14.03 15.31 -14.72
CA ILE A 188 14.88 14.11 -14.62
C ILE A 188 15.87 14.07 -15.79
N LYS A 189 15.44 14.33 -17.03
CA LYS A 189 16.36 14.33 -18.17
C LYS A 189 17.48 15.36 -17.99
N GLU A 190 17.15 16.58 -17.59
CA GLU A 190 18.15 17.64 -17.36
C GLU A 190 19.15 17.24 -16.27
N VAL A 191 18.64 16.71 -15.17
CA VAL A 191 19.44 16.20 -14.06
C VAL A 191 20.38 15.06 -14.48
N LEU A 192 19.88 14.09 -15.25
CA LEU A 192 20.70 12.97 -15.74
C LEU A 192 21.77 13.44 -16.71
N VAL A 193 21.45 14.41 -17.57
CA VAL A 193 22.43 15.03 -18.48
C VAL A 193 23.49 15.78 -17.70
N MET A 194 23.16 16.48 -16.61
CA MET A 194 24.14 17.15 -15.76
C MET A 194 25.05 16.17 -15.02
N LEU A 195 24.48 15.15 -14.36
CA LEU A 195 25.28 14.13 -13.67
C LEU A 195 26.24 13.41 -14.62
N HIS A 196 25.84 13.22 -15.87
CA HIS A 196 26.69 12.68 -16.92
C HIS A 196 27.84 13.64 -17.27
N ARG A 197 27.53 14.92 -17.51
CA ARG A 197 28.54 15.96 -17.83
C ARG A 197 29.55 16.19 -16.71
N GLU A 198 29.11 16.22 -15.45
CA GLU A 198 30.02 16.36 -14.30
C GLU A 198 30.95 15.15 -14.17
N ARG A 199 30.44 13.94 -14.44
CA ARG A 199 31.27 12.74 -14.45
C ARG A 199 32.33 12.77 -15.56
N GLU A 200 31.97 13.20 -16.77
CA GLU A 200 32.93 13.36 -17.88
C GLU A 200 34.02 14.39 -17.52
N ALA A 201 33.63 15.52 -16.91
CA ALA A 201 34.56 16.55 -16.46
C ALA A 201 35.54 16.06 -15.36
N ILE A 202 35.12 15.12 -14.50
CA ILE A 202 35.99 14.51 -13.49
C ILE A 202 36.94 13.47 -14.11
N THR A 203 36.52 12.77 -15.16
CA THR A 203 37.37 11.79 -15.88
C THR A 203 38.37 12.43 -16.85
N ASP A 204 38.14 13.67 -17.27
CA ASP A 204 39.05 14.44 -18.13
C ASP A 204 40.19 15.14 -17.37
N ILE A 205 40.33 14.91 -16.06
CA ILE A 205 41.51 15.33 -15.31
C ILE A 205 42.68 14.45 -15.77
N PRO A 206 43.71 15.00 -16.46
CA PRO A 206 44.87 14.21 -16.84
C PRO A 206 45.52 13.72 -15.56
N SER A 207 45.71 12.40 -15.44
CA SER A 207 46.50 11.81 -14.37
C SER A 207 47.90 12.43 -14.39
N ALA A 208 48.13 13.36 -13.47
CA ALA A 208 49.44 13.94 -13.16
C ALA A 208 50.31 12.94 -12.39
#